data_AF-A0A1Y4UTY3-F1
#
_entry.id   AF-A0A1Y4UTY3-F1
#
_cell.length_a   1.000
_cell.length_b   1.000
_cell.length_c   1.000
_cell.angle_alpha   90.00
_cell.angle_beta   90.00
_cell.angle_gamma   90.00
#
_symmetry.space_group_name_H-M   'P 1'
#
loop_
_entity.id
_entity.type
_entity.pdbx_description
1 polymer ?
#
loop_
_entity_poly.entity_id
_entity_poly.type
_entity_poly.pdbx_seq_one_letter_code
_entity_poly.pdbx_strand_id
1 'polypeptide(L)'
;MQKDNIKHTFTVRLSEETANICAAGMAIDDCRSRNEFIEKAIKYYVGYLSADKDKLVLGEQIQKLVESSVKSSESRLSNQTFRIAVELAKLQRILSFYCQIDEETLTQLHRVCEKEVKNINGALSLEDIIRHEK
;
A
#
# COMPACT_ATOMS: atom_id res chain seq x y z
N MET A 1 -36.30 -1.64 -25.68
CA MET A 1 -36.20 -2.65 -26.75
C MET A 1 -35.83 -3.98 -26.11
N GLN A 2 -36.74 -4.95 -26.09
CA GLN A 2 -36.43 -6.32 -25.67
C GLN A 2 -35.42 -6.89 -26.67
N LYS A 3 -34.23 -7.28 -26.18
CA LYS A 3 -33.29 -8.06 -26.99
C LYS A 3 -33.83 -9.48 -27.03
N ASP A 4 -34.23 -9.95 -28.22
CA ASP A 4 -34.54 -11.36 -28.42
C ASP A 4 -33.33 -12.21 -28.02
N ASN A 5 -33.53 -13.14 -27.10
CA ASN A 5 -32.49 -14.05 -26.60
C ASN A 5 -32.28 -15.20 -27.61
N ILE A 6 -31.80 -14.85 -28.80
CA ILE A 6 -31.50 -15.82 -29.86
C ILE A 6 -30.24 -16.58 -29.45
N LYS A 7 -30.40 -17.86 -29.13
CA LYS A 7 -29.28 -18.76 -28.82
C LYS A 7 -28.77 -19.42 -30.08
N HIS A 8 -27.46 -19.39 -30.29
CA HIS A 8 -26.79 -20.08 -31.39
C HIS A 8 -26.08 -21.33 -30.86
N THR A 9 -26.31 -22.48 -31.50
CA THR A 9 -25.63 -23.73 -31.17
C THR A 9 -24.35 -23.85 -31.99
N PHE A 10 -23.23 -24.10 -31.32
CA PHE A 10 -21.93 -24.34 -31.95
C PHE A 10 -21.36 -25.65 -31.41
N THR A 11 -20.81 -26.48 -32.31
CA THR A 11 -20.18 -27.75 -31.95
C THR A 11 -18.67 -27.54 -31.83
N VAL A 12 -18.09 -27.88 -30.67
CA VAL A 12 -16.65 -27.73 -30.39
C VAL A 12 -16.04 -29.11 -30.16
N ARG A 13 -14.84 -29.32 -30.70
CA ARG A 13 -13.99 -30.47 -30.36
C ARG A 13 -12.91 -29.99 -29.40
N LEU A 14 -12.90 -30.55 -28.18
CA LEU A 14 -11.92 -30.27 -27.14
C LEU A 14 -11.03 -31.49 -26.95
N SER A 15 -9.78 -31.29 -26.53
CA SER A 15 -8.96 -32.39 -26.03
C SER A 15 -9.58 -32.98 -24.75
N GLU A 16 -9.28 -34.24 -24.45
CA GLU A 16 -9.74 -34.91 -23.24
C GLU A 16 -9.31 -34.15 -21.97
N GLU A 17 -8.08 -33.65 -21.94
CA GLU A 17 -7.56 -32.80 -20.87
C GLU A 17 -8.41 -31.54 -20.66
N THR A 18 -8.74 -30.82 -21.73
CA THR A 18 -9.52 -29.57 -21.64
C THR A 18 -10.97 -29.85 -21.20
N ALA A 19 -11.53 -30.97 -21.64
CA ALA A 19 -12.86 -31.40 -21.22
C ALA A 19 -12.90 -31.75 -19.72
N ASN A 20 -11.85 -32.38 -19.19
CA ASN A 20 -11.71 -32.69 -17.77
C ASN A 20 -11.55 -31.41 -16.92
N ILE A 21 -10.74 -30.45 -17.38
CA ILE A 21 -10.61 -29.14 -16.73
C ILE A 21 -11.94 -28.40 -16.72
N CYS A 22 -12.70 -28.44 -17.82
CA CYS A 22 -14.04 -27.84 -17.88
C CYS A 22 -14.98 -28.46 -16.83
N ALA A 23 -15.01 -29.79 -16.72
CA ALA A 23 -15.83 -30.48 -15.73
C ALA A 23 -15.43 -30.15 -14.28
N ALA A 24 -14.13 -30.08 -13.99
CA ALA A 24 -13.64 -29.68 -12.67
C ALA A 24 -13.96 -28.21 -12.36
N GLY A 25 -13.76 -27.32 -13.34
CA GLY A 25 -14.04 -25.89 -13.22
C GLY A 25 -15.52 -25.58 -12.98
N MET A 26 -16.43 -26.37 -13.58
CA MET A 26 -17.87 -26.25 -13.33
C MET A 26 -18.23 -26.44 -11.85
N ALA A 27 -17.58 -27.38 -11.15
CA ALA A 27 -17.83 -27.63 -9.75
C ALA A 27 -17.28 -26.49 -8.86
N ILE A 28 -16.18 -25.86 -9.28
CA ILE A 28 -15.56 -24.73 -8.56
C ILE A 28 -16.44 -23.47 -8.68
N ASP A 29 -16.98 -23.20 -9.87
CA ASP A 29 -17.78 -22.00 -10.17
C ASP A 29 -19.30 -22.21 -10.00
N ASP A 30 -19.71 -23.32 -9.36
CA ASP A 30 -21.12 -23.72 -9.12
C ASP A 30 -22.02 -23.61 -10.37
N CYS A 31 -21.50 -24.02 -11.52
CA CYS A 31 -22.21 -23.93 -12.79
C CYS A 31 -23.21 -25.08 -12.95
N ARG A 32 -24.44 -24.75 -13.34
CA ARG A 32 -25.53 -25.73 -13.52
C ARG A 32 -25.48 -26.44 -14.86
N SER A 33 -24.67 -25.94 -15.80
CA SER A 33 -24.49 -26.57 -17.11
C SER A 33 -23.13 -26.24 -17.73
N ARG A 34 -22.67 -27.10 -18.65
CA ARG A 34 -21.45 -26.84 -19.45
C ARG A 34 -21.59 -25.56 -20.27
N ASN A 35 -22.79 -25.28 -20.80
CA ASN A 35 -23.03 -24.04 -21.54
C ASN A 35 -22.82 -22.80 -20.67
N GLU A 36 -23.31 -22.82 -19.43
CA GLU A 36 -23.11 -21.70 -18.50
C GLU A 36 -21.62 -21.44 -18.25
N PHE A 37 -20.87 -22.51 -17.97
CA PHE A 37 -19.43 -22.41 -17.74
C PHE A 37 -18.67 -21.93 -18.99
N ILE A 38 -19.00 -22.46 -20.18
CA ILE A 38 -18.38 -22.06 -21.44
C ILE A 38 -18.71 -20.60 -21.79
N GLU A 39 -19.95 -20.14 -21.57
CA GLU A 39 -20.31 -18.73 -21.78
C GLU A 39 -19.53 -17.79 -20.86
N LYS A 40 -19.41 -18.15 -19.56
CA LYS A 40 -18.60 -17.39 -18.61
C LYS A 40 -17.13 -17.36 -19.03
N ALA A 41 -16.57 -18.51 -19.44
CA ALA A 41 -15.18 -18.62 -19.88
C ALA A 41 -14.89 -17.78 -21.14
N ILE A 42 -15.79 -17.79 -22.14
CA ILE A 42 -15.64 -16.98 -23.36
C ILE A 42 -15.69 -15.49 -23.01
N LYS A 43 -16.67 -15.05 -22.22
CA LYS A 43 -16.80 -13.65 -21.78
C LYS A 43 -15.56 -13.22 -20.98
N TYR A 44 -15.07 -14.09 -20.10
CA TYR A 44 -13.85 -13.85 -19.33
C TYR A 44 -12.62 -13.71 -20.23
N TYR A 45 -12.42 -14.60 -21.21
CA TYR A 45 -11.25 -14.56 -22.08
C TYR A 45 -11.28 -13.35 -23.03
N VAL A 46 -12.45 -12.98 -23.55
CA VAL A 46 -12.61 -11.72 -24.30
C VAL A 46 -12.29 -10.53 -23.39
N GLY A 47 -12.81 -10.51 -22.16
CA GLY A 47 -12.49 -9.50 -21.17
C GLY A 47 -10.99 -9.45 -20.84
N TYR A 48 -10.31 -10.60 -20.74
CA TYR A 48 -8.87 -10.70 -20.53
C TYR A 48 -8.10 -10.11 -21.72
N LEU A 49 -8.44 -10.47 -22.95
CA LEU A 49 -7.80 -9.95 -24.17
C LEU A 49 -8.01 -8.43 -24.35
N SER A 50 -9.18 -7.91 -23.97
CA SER A 50 -9.45 -6.46 -23.95
C SER A 50 -8.71 -5.77 -22.81
N ALA A 51 -8.71 -6.37 -21.63
CA ALA A 51 -8.01 -5.86 -20.45
C ALA A 51 -6.49 -5.92 -20.61
N ASP A 52 -5.90 -6.78 -21.45
CA ASP A 52 -4.45 -6.78 -21.66
C ASP A 52 -3.97 -5.46 -22.32
N LYS A 53 -4.82 -4.83 -23.12
CA LYS A 53 -4.58 -3.50 -23.69
C LYS A 53 -4.83 -2.36 -22.68
N ASP A 54 -5.86 -2.48 -21.85
CA ASP A 54 -6.23 -1.45 -20.88
C ASP A 54 -5.48 -1.55 -19.53
N LYS A 55 -5.04 -2.75 -19.10
CA LYS A 55 -4.25 -2.99 -17.88
C LYS A 55 -2.84 -2.44 -17.98
N LEU A 56 -2.22 -2.44 -19.17
CA LEU A 56 -0.91 -1.82 -19.37
C LEU A 56 -1.03 -0.30 -19.10
N VAL A 57 -2.08 0.34 -19.63
CA VAL A 57 -2.36 1.76 -19.44
C VAL A 57 -2.80 2.08 -18.00
N LEU A 58 -3.69 1.26 -17.41
CA LEU A 58 -4.16 1.42 -16.03
C LEU A 58 -3.03 1.19 -15.01
N GLY A 59 -2.17 0.20 -15.24
CA GLY A 59 -1.00 -0.06 -14.39
C GLY A 59 -0.02 1.10 -14.40
N GLU A 60 0.32 1.64 -15.57
CA GLU A 60 1.16 2.84 -15.69
C GLU A 60 0.53 4.08 -15.04
N GLN A 61 -0.78 4.27 -15.19
CA GLN A 61 -1.49 5.40 -14.58
C GLN A 61 -1.54 5.29 -13.06
N ILE A 62 -1.84 4.10 -12.53
CA ILE A 62 -1.81 3.84 -11.08
C ILE A 62 -0.40 4.05 -10.54
N GLN A 63 0.63 3.54 -11.22
CA GLN A 63 2.01 3.76 -10.83
C GLN A 63 2.35 5.27 -10.77
N LYS A 64 2.01 6.04 -11.82
CA LYS A 64 2.23 7.50 -11.84
C LYS A 64 1.47 8.22 -10.74
N LEU A 65 0.24 7.82 -10.44
CA LEU A 65 -0.55 8.40 -9.35
C LEU A 65 0.06 8.10 -7.99
N VAL A 66 0.51 6.86 -7.76
CA VAL A 66 1.19 6.46 -6.53
C VAL A 66 2.51 7.23 -6.37
N GLU A 67 3.35 7.26 -7.40
CA GLU A 67 4.61 8.02 -7.39
C GLU A 67 4.37 9.51 -7.13
N SER A 68 3.37 10.11 -7.75
CA SER A 68 2.99 11.51 -7.54
C SER A 68 2.51 11.77 -6.11
N SER A 69 1.66 10.89 -5.58
CA SER A 69 1.17 10.99 -4.20
C SER A 69 2.29 10.84 -3.18
N VAL A 70 3.22 9.91 -3.41
CA VAL A 70 4.41 9.71 -2.57
C VAL A 70 5.30 10.95 -2.62
N LYS A 71 5.66 11.44 -3.81
CA LYS A 71 6.48 12.65 -3.96
C LYS A 71 5.85 13.89 -3.32
N SER A 72 4.53 14.05 -3.46
CA SER A 72 3.79 15.14 -2.80
C SER A 72 3.86 15.03 -1.28
N SER A 73 3.70 13.81 -0.75
CA SER A 73 3.80 13.53 0.67
C SER A 73 5.21 13.76 1.21
N GLU A 74 6.24 13.29 0.52
CA GLU A 74 7.65 13.51 0.86
C GLU A 74 7.99 15.00 0.88
N SER A 75 7.54 15.77 -0.11
CA SER A 75 7.75 17.22 -0.15
C SER A 75 7.07 17.94 1.02
N ARG A 76 5.83 17.55 1.36
CA ARG A 76 5.11 18.09 2.52
C ARG A 76 5.82 17.74 3.83
N LEU A 77 6.22 16.48 4.00
CA LEU A 77 6.96 16.01 5.17
C LEU A 77 8.29 16.75 5.32
N SER A 78 9.08 16.87 4.25
CA SER A 78 10.35 17.61 4.25
C SER A 78 10.17 19.06 4.72
N ASN A 79 9.16 19.76 4.18
CA ASN A 79 8.83 21.12 4.60
C ASN A 79 8.38 21.21 6.06
N GLN A 80 7.59 20.26 6.54
CA GLN A 80 7.14 20.22 7.94
C GLN A 80 8.31 19.92 8.89
N THR A 81 9.15 18.93 8.56
CA THR A 81 10.37 18.59 9.31
C THR A 81 11.31 19.79 9.39
N PHE A 82 11.48 20.54 8.32
CA PHE A 82 12.28 21.77 8.35
C PHE A 82 11.71 22.82 9.32
N ARG A 83 10.40 23.07 9.29
CA ARG A 83 9.75 24.02 10.23
C ARG A 83 9.90 23.56 11.68
N ILE A 84 9.71 22.27 11.95
CA ILE A 84 9.89 21.70 13.29
C ILE A 84 11.35 21.84 13.74
N ALA A 85 12.33 21.56 12.86
CA ALA A 85 13.74 21.75 13.18
C ALA A 85 14.07 23.21 13.53
N VAL A 86 13.49 24.18 12.81
CA VAL A 86 13.64 25.61 13.12
C VAL A 86 13.08 25.96 14.49
N GLU A 87 11.87 25.50 14.83
CA GLU A 87 11.29 25.75 16.15
C GLU A 87 12.04 25.03 17.28
N LEU A 88 12.52 23.80 17.04
CA LEU A 88 13.34 23.05 17.99
C LEU A 88 14.66 23.77 18.29
N ALA A 89 15.32 24.31 17.25
CA ALA A 89 16.55 25.08 17.43
C ALA A 89 16.32 26.37 18.25
N LYS A 90 15.17 27.03 18.09
CA LYS A 90 14.80 28.19 18.93
C LYS A 90 14.64 27.78 20.39
N LEU A 91 13.92 26.68 20.66
CA LEU A 91 13.73 26.16 22.01
C LEU A 91 15.07 25.77 22.66
N GLN A 92 15.96 25.09 21.93
CA GLN A 92 17.30 24.75 22.40
C GLN A 92 18.12 26.00 22.78
N ARG A 93 18.07 27.06 21.97
CA ARG A 93 18.75 28.33 22.26
C ARG A 93 18.16 29.02 23.49
N ILE A 94 16.84 29.03 23.64
CA ILE A 94 16.16 29.57 24.82
C ILE A 94 16.61 28.78 26.06
N LEU A 95 16.55 27.45 26.02
CA LEU A 95 16.98 26.60 27.15
C LEU A 95 18.46 26.78 27.48
N SER A 96 19.33 26.85 26.48
CA SER A 96 20.76 27.12 26.69
C SER A 96 20.99 28.46 27.40
N PHE A 97 20.25 29.50 27.01
CA PHE A 97 20.34 30.81 27.66
C PHE A 97 19.89 30.78 29.14
N TYR A 98 18.80 30.08 29.46
CA TYR A 98 18.26 30.04 30.83
C TYR A 98 18.96 29.03 31.75
N CYS A 99 19.29 27.85 31.24
CA CYS A 99 19.79 26.73 32.04
C CYS A 99 21.33 26.70 32.13
N GLN A 100 22.04 27.50 31.33
CA GLN A 100 23.51 27.57 31.31
C GLN A 100 24.18 26.18 31.22
N ILE A 101 23.58 25.29 30.43
CA ILE A 101 24.06 23.92 30.25
C ILE A 101 25.43 23.95 29.54
N ASP A 102 26.42 23.28 30.10
CA ASP A 102 27.73 23.11 29.50
C ASP A 102 27.74 21.99 28.43
N GLU A 103 28.77 21.99 27.59
CA GLU A 103 28.87 21.07 26.45
C GLU A 103 29.00 19.59 26.87
N GLU A 104 29.62 19.31 28.02
CA GLU A 104 29.78 17.94 28.52
C GLU A 104 28.42 17.38 28.97
N THR A 105 27.66 18.17 29.74
CA THR A 105 26.30 17.81 30.17
C THR A 105 25.38 17.59 28.97
N LEU A 106 25.45 18.46 27.96
CA LEU A 106 24.64 18.32 26.74
C LEU A 106 24.99 17.04 25.95
N THR A 107 26.28 16.73 25.84
CA THR A 107 26.76 15.52 25.16
C THR A 107 26.29 14.26 25.88
N GLN A 108 26.32 14.27 27.21
CA GLN A 108 25.84 13.15 28.01
C GLN A 108 24.32 12.95 27.86
N LEU A 109 23.55 14.04 27.90
CA LEU A 109 22.10 14.00 27.67
C LEU A 109 21.77 13.43 26.29
N HIS A 110 22.49 13.86 25.25
CA HIS A 110 22.30 13.32 23.90
C HIS A 110 22.46 11.80 23.84
N ARG A 111 23.52 11.25 24.47
CA ARG A 111 23.78 9.80 24.52
C ARG A 111 22.67 9.04 25.25
N VAL A 112 22.14 9.60 26.35
CA VAL A 112 21.02 8.99 27.09
C VAL A 112 19.78 8.93 26.20
N CYS A 113 19.37 10.06 25.61
CA CYS A 113 18.21 10.11 24.72
C CYS A 113 18.37 9.21 23.49
N GLU A 114 19.55 9.16 22.87
CA GLU A 114 19.82 8.29 21.71
C GLU A 114 19.63 6.81 22.07
N LYS A 115 20.14 6.40 23.23
CA LYS A 115 20.00 5.02 23.73
C LYS A 115 18.54 4.69 24.02
N GLU A 116 17.80 5.60 24.65
CA GLU A 116 16.38 5.42 24.95
C GLU A 116 15.57 5.25 23.66
N VAL A 117 15.72 6.18 22.70
CA VAL A 117 15.03 6.13 21.41
C VAL A 117 15.33 4.83 20.65
N LYS A 118 16.57 4.36 20.68
CA LYS A 118 16.98 3.07 20.08
C LYS A 118 16.30 1.88 20.77
N ASN A 119 16.21 1.90 22.10
CA ASN A 119 15.63 0.79 22.87
C ASN A 119 14.10 0.68 22.69
N ILE A 120 13.42 1.81 22.45
CA ILE A 120 11.95 1.89 22.32
C ILE A 120 11.47 2.01 20.88
N ASN A 121 12.34 1.77 19.89
CA ASN A 121 12.03 1.88 18.44
C ASN A 121 11.34 3.20 18.04
N GLY A 122 11.74 4.32 18.67
CA GLY A 122 11.20 5.65 18.36
C GLY A 122 9.89 6.03 19.06
N ALA A 123 9.32 5.16 19.91
CA ALA A 123 8.16 5.48 20.74
C ALA A 123 8.59 5.95 22.13
N LEU A 124 8.94 7.23 22.26
CA LEU A 124 9.26 7.86 23.55
C LEU A 124 8.03 8.61 24.08
N SER A 125 7.51 8.19 25.23
CA SER A 125 6.51 8.97 25.97
C SER A 125 7.13 9.63 27.20
N LEU A 126 6.63 10.81 27.55
CA LEU A 126 7.07 11.51 28.75
C LEU A 126 6.69 10.72 30.02
N GLU A 127 5.56 9.99 29.99
CA GLU A 127 5.18 9.12 31.12
C GLU A 127 6.21 8.01 31.36
N ASP A 128 6.78 7.44 30.29
CA ASP A 128 7.80 6.39 30.41
C ASP A 128 9.11 6.94 30.99
N ILE A 129 9.53 8.15 30.58
CA ILE A 129 10.70 8.83 31.15
C ILE A 129 10.50 9.05 32.66
N ILE A 130 9.35 9.62 33.05
CA ILE A 130 9.05 9.90 34.47
C ILE A 130 9.01 8.62 35.32
N ARG A 131 8.61 7.48 34.75
CA ARG A 131 8.62 6.19 35.46
C ARG A 131 10.03 5.62 35.62
N HIS A 132 10.93 5.87 34.67
CA HIS A 132 12.30 5.37 34.70
C HIS A 132 13.24 6.21 35.58
N GLU A 133 12.93 7.49 35.81
CA GLU A 133 13.72 8.40 36.66
C GLU A 133 13.37 8.36 38.16
N LYS A 134 12.45 7.49 38.59
CA LYS A 134 12.13 7.24 40.00
C LYS A 134 12.83 5.99 40.54
#